data_AF-A0ABD6FM79-F1
#
_entry.id   AF-A0ABD6FM79-F1
#
_cell.length_a   1.000
_cell.length_b   1.000
_cell.length_c   1.000
_cell.angle_alpha   90.00
_cell.angle_beta   90.00
_cell.angle_gamma   90.00
#
_symmetry.space_group_name_H-M   'P 1'
#
loop_
_entity.id
_entity.type
_entity.pdbx_description
1 polymer ?
#
loop_
_entity_poly.entity_id
_entity_poly.type
_entity_poly.pdbx_seq_one_letter_code
_entity_poly.pdbx_strand_id
1 'polypeptide(L)'
;MAAAAGRITDRDRRVLRLLEEHFPFTTSQLAVLAGFGSVITTQHRLAVLHARGVLHRDRPFRPGGGSYEWHWMLGPIGARIVAAERGVSPIKPAKVAARWRKLFHGWRWDELHAQHAWFCALVAAVRDEHGTGGELVAWRSPWRVSRAWKATTDGYGVWRYPDGGELAFVLLLDD
;
A
#
# COMPACT_ATOMS: atom_id res chain seq x y z
N MET A 1 27.16 19.94 2.96
CA MET A 1 26.26 18.76 2.87
C MET A 1 24.80 19.21 2.97
N ALA A 2 24.37 20.07 2.05
CA ALA A 2 23.20 20.93 2.20
C ALA A 2 21.96 20.40 1.45
N ALA A 3 20.82 20.50 2.13
CA ALA A 3 19.44 20.55 1.62
C ALA A 3 18.83 19.32 0.89
N ALA A 4 18.38 18.33 1.66
CA ALA A 4 17.20 17.51 1.29
C ALA A 4 15.96 17.87 2.15
N ALA A 5 15.88 19.11 2.61
CA ALA A 5 14.68 19.69 3.17
C ALA A 5 13.66 19.96 2.04
N GLY A 6 12.45 19.40 2.16
CA GLY A 6 11.25 19.99 1.56
C GLY A 6 10.55 19.32 0.39
N ARG A 7 11.17 18.44 -0.43
CA ARG A 7 10.50 17.92 -1.65
C ARG A 7 10.04 16.46 -1.56
N ILE A 8 8.86 16.20 -2.14
CA ILE A 8 8.31 14.88 -2.45
C ILE A 8 9.08 14.31 -3.64
N THR A 9 9.64 13.12 -3.47
CA THR A 9 10.39 12.38 -4.49
C THR A 9 9.48 11.43 -5.25
N ASP A 10 9.94 10.89 -6.38
CA ASP A 10 9.15 9.92 -7.15
C ASP A 10 8.93 8.60 -6.39
N ARG A 11 9.86 8.22 -5.51
CA ARG A 11 9.67 7.10 -4.59
C ARG A 11 8.57 7.40 -3.58
N ASP A 12 8.50 8.61 -3.05
CA ASP A 12 7.38 8.99 -2.17
C ASP A 12 6.06 8.97 -2.94
N ARG A 13 6.03 9.47 -4.17
CA ARG A 13 4.82 9.39 -5.01
C ARG A 13 4.38 7.95 -5.25
N ARG A 14 5.32 7.01 -5.42
CA ARG A 14 5.02 5.58 -5.49
C ARG A 14 4.37 5.08 -4.20
N VAL A 15 4.92 5.45 -3.03
CA VAL A 15 4.29 5.16 -1.72
C VAL A 15 2.87 5.74 -1.66
N LEU A 16 2.67 7.00 -2.06
CA LEU A 16 1.35 7.63 -2.02
C LEU A 16 0.33 6.93 -2.93
N ARG A 17 0.72 6.53 -4.15
CA ARG A 17 -0.15 5.77 -5.06
C ARG A 17 -0.50 4.38 -4.52
N LEU A 18 0.46 3.69 -3.91
CA LEU A 18 0.22 2.40 -3.24
C LEU A 18 -0.79 2.54 -2.10
N LEU A 19 -0.62 3.56 -1.26
CA LEU A 19 -1.51 3.83 -0.13
C LEU A 19 -2.87 4.40 -0.54
N GLU A 20 -2.99 5.06 -1.68
CA GLU A 20 -4.29 5.44 -2.23
C GLU A 20 -5.09 4.20 -2.66
N GLU A 21 -4.40 3.23 -3.26
CA GLU A 21 -5.02 2.05 -3.87
C GLU A 21 -5.40 0.98 -2.86
N HIS A 22 -4.47 0.65 -1.97
CA HIS A 22 -4.51 -0.61 -1.23
C HIS A 22 -4.65 -0.46 0.27
N PHE A 23 -4.25 0.67 0.84
CA PHE A 23 -4.05 0.89 2.27
C PHE A 23 -4.71 -0.07 3.28
N PRO A 24 -4.07 -0.30 4.44
CA PRO A 24 -2.76 0.22 4.84
C PRO A 24 -1.62 -0.75 4.51
N PHE A 25 -0.39 -0.26 4.46
CA PHE A 25 0.80 -1.10 4.37
C PHE A 25 1.72 -0.90 5.58
N THR A 26 2.40 -1.97 5.99
CA THR A 26 3.46 -1.88 6.99
C THR A 26 4.72 -1.22 6.43
N THR A 27 5.68 -0.90 7.29
CA THR A 27 6.99 -0.37 6.87
C THR A 27 7.71 -1.38 5.96
N SER A 28 7.72 -2.66 6.34
CA SER A 28 8.39 -3.71 5.56
C SER A 28 7.72 -3.95 4.21
N GLN A 29 6.38 -3.92 4.16
CA GLN A 29 5.65 -4.02 2.89
C GLN A 29 5.97 -2.83 1.96
N LEU A 30 5.99 -1.60 2.49
CA LEU A 30 6.37 -0.42 1.69
C LEU A 30 7.84 -0.46 1.26
N ALA A 31 8.74 -1.05 2.05
CA ALA A 31 10.14 -1.20 1.66
C ALA A 31 10.26 -2.02 0.36
N VAL A 32 9.56 -3.16 0.31
CA VAL A 32 9.50 -4.04 -0.87
C VAL A 32 8.79 -3.35 -2.04
N LEU A 33 7.55 -2.90 -1.81
CA LEU A 33 6.68 -2.42 -2.87
C LEU A 33 7.14 -1.11 -3.51
N ALA A 34 7.79 -0.23 -2.74
CA ALA A 34 8.31 1.03 -3.24
C ALA A 34 9.80 0.97 -3.65
N GLY A 35 10.45 -0.19 -3.49
CA GLY A 35 11.84 -0.40 -3.90
C GLY A 35 12.83 0.44 -3.08
N PHE A 36 12.73 0.36 -1.75
CA PHE A 36 13.76 0.88 -0.85
C PHE A 36 14.87 -0.16 -0.68
N GLY A 37 16.11 0.32 -0.47
CA GLY A 37 17.25 -0.57 -0.25
C GLY A 37 17.29 -1.23 1.13
N SER A 38 16.54 -0.72 2.11
CA SER A 38 16.39 -1.35 3.42
C SER A 38 15.15 -0.87 4.17
N VAL A 39 14.68 -1.70 5.12
CA VAL A 39 13.57 -1.34 6.02
C VAL A 39 13.91 -0.12 6.88
N ILE A 40 15.17 0.01 7.33
CA ILE A 40 15.63 1.15 8.14
C ILE A 40 15.51 2.46 7.34
N THR A 41 15.98 2.47 6.09
CA THR A 41 15.86 3.64 5.20
C THR A 41 14.40 4.02 4.98
N THR A 42 13.56 3.00 4.80
CA THR A 42 12.11 3.16 4.66
C THR A 42 11.51 3.82 5.90
N GLN A 43 11.82 3.30 7.10
CA GLN A 43 11.33 3.85 8.36
C GLN A 43 11.67 5.33 8.53
N HIS A 44 12.93 5.72 8.29
CA HIS A 44 13.34 7.12 8.37
C HIS A 44 12.56 7.99 7.38
N ARG A 45 12.39 7.52 6.13
CA ARG A 45 11.66 8.30 5.12
C ARG A 45 10.19 8.46 5.48
N LEU A 46 9.52 7.38 5.89
CA LEU A 46 8.11 7.42 6.27
C LEU A 46 7.87 8.30 7.51
N ALA A 47 8.80 8.30 8.48
CA ALA A 47 8.75 9.21 9.62
C ALA A 47 8.82 10.69 9.20
N VAL A 48 9.67 11.04 8.23
CA VAL A 48 9.75 12.41 7.68
C VAL A 48 8.45 12.81 6.98
N LEU A 49 7.87 11.91 6.18
CA LEU A 49 6.59 12.17 5.50
C LEU A 49 5.44 12.34 6.51
N HIS A 50 5.44 11.55 7.57
CA HIS A 50 4.47 11.64 8.65
C HIS A 50 4.57 12.93 9.45
N ALA A 51 5.78 13.35 9.82
CA ALA A 51 6.01 14.63 10.50
C ALA A 51 5.50 15.83 9.68
N ARG A 52 5.42 15.68 8.35
CA ARG A 52 4.88 16.69 7.43
C ARG A 52 3.38 16.52 7.15
N GLY A 53 2.68 15.59 7.80
CA GLY A 53 1.26 15.32 7.54
C GLY A 53 0.96 14.72 6.17
N VAL A 54 2.00 14.29 5.44
CA VAL A 54 1.85 13.60 4.14
C VAL A 54 1.33 12.19 4.35
N LEU A 55 1.84 11.52 5.38
CA LEU A 55 1.36 10.21 5.81
C LEU A 55 0.73 10.29 7.21
N HIS A 56 -0.18 9.36 7.48
CA HIS A 56 -0.64 9.03 8.80
C HIS A 56 -0.13 7.63 9.17
N ARG A 57 -0.06 7.31 10.46
CA ARG A 57 0.30 5.97 10.93
C ARG A 57 -0.57 5.55 12.09
N ASP A 58 -0.88 4.27 12.15
CA ASP A 58 -1.59 3.65 13.25
C ASP A 58 -1.05 2.22 13.49
N ARG A 59 -1.40 1.62 14.62
CA ARG A 59 -1.04 0.24 14.99
C ARG A 59 -2.22 -0.43 15.66
N PRO A 60 -2.62 -1.63 15.23
CA PRO A 60 -3.65 -2.37 15.94
C PRO A 60 -3.17 -2.69 17.34
N PHE A 61 -4.10 -2.72 18.29
CA PHE A 61 -3.82 -3.25 19.62
C PHE A 61 -3.52 -4.74 19.50
N ARG A 62 -2.47 -5.22 20.17
CA ARG A 62 -2.11 -6.65 20.23
C ARG A 62 -2.36 -7.17 21.65
N PRO A 63 -3.47 -7.90 21.88
CA PRO A 63 -3.68 -8.61 23.13
C PRO A 63 -2.53 -9.61 23.36
N GLY A 64 -1.89 -9.57 24.53
CA GLY A 64 -0.74 -10.43 24.85
C GLY A 64 0.64 -9.77 24.71
N GLY A 65 0.71 -8.49 24.34
CA GLY A 65 1.94 -7.71 24.34
C GLY A 65 2.70 -7.68 23.01
N GLY A 66 3.77 -6.87 22.97
CA GLY A 66 4.51 -6.55 21.75
C GLY A 66 3.86 -5.42 20.93
N SER A 67 4.33 -5.20 19.72
CA SER A 67 3.77 -4.20 18.80
C SER A 67 3.81 -4.72 17.37
N TYR A 68 2.70 -4.55 16.65
CA TYR A 68 2.75 -4.66 15.19
C TYR A 68 3.61 -3.54 14.60
N GLU A 69 4.09 -3.74 13.37
CA GLU A 69 4.72 -2.66 12.62
C GLU A 69 3.78 -1.45 12.49
N TRP A 70 4.36 -0.26 12.27
CA TRP A 70 3.56 0.90 11.90
C TRP A 70 2.85 0.60 10.58
N HIS A 71 1.53 0.79 10.58
CA HIS A 71 0.73 0.73 9.37
C HIS A 71 0.53 2.15 8.87
N TRP A 72 0.88 2.36 7.61
CA TRP A 72 0.92 3.67 6.98
C TRP A 72 -0.30 3.88 6.09
N MET A 73 -0.79 5.12 6.10
CA MET A 73 -1.96 5.58 5.36
C MET A 73 -1.72 6.98 4.82
N LEU A 74 -2.55 7.46 3.88
CA LEU A 74 -2.44 8.84 3.44
C LEU A 74 -2.88 9.80 4.56
N GLY A 75 -1.99 10.75 4.86
CA GLY A 75 -2.33 11.92 5.65
C GLY A 75 -3.08 12.95 4.80
N PRO A 76 -3.61 14.03 5.42
CA PRO A 76 -4.34 15.07 4.70
C PRO A 76 -3.57 15.70 3.54
N ILE A 77 -2.25 15.89 3.68
CA ILE A 77 -1.42 16.46 2.61
C ILE A 77 -1.18 15.43 1.50
N GLY A 78 -0.92 14.16 1.85
CA GLY A 78 -0.74 13.09 0.87
C GLY A 78 -1.98 12.89 0.00
N ALA A 79 -3.17 12.90 0.61
CA ALA A 79 -4.44 12.81 -0.11
C ALA A 79 -4.64 13.97 -1.11
N ARG A 80 -4.20 15.18 -0.76
CA ARG A 80 -4.23 16.34 -1.67
C ARG A 80 -3.25 16.20 -2.83
N ILE A 81 -2.05 15.69 -2.57
CA ILE A 81 -1.04 15.45 -3.61
C ILE A 81 -1.59 14.45 -4.64
N VAL A 82 -2.11 13.31 -4.18
CA VAL A 82 -2.65 12.27 -5.07
C VAL A 82 -3.86 12.77 -5.87
N ALA A 83 -4.74 13.55 -5.24
CA ALA A 83 -5.88 14.16 -5.93
C ALA A 83 -5.43 15.13 -7.03
N ALA A 84 -4.42 15.97 -6.75
CA ALA A 84 -3.85 16.89 -7.72
C ALA A 84 -3.18 16.13 -8.89
N GLU A 85 -2.43 15.06 -8.62
CA GLU A 85 -1.82 14.21 -9.67
C GLU A 85 -2.87 13.55 -10.59
N ARG A 86 -4.09 13.32 -10.07
CA ARG A 86 -5.21 12.74 -10.83
C ARG A 86 -6.13 13.77 -11.47
N GLY A 87 -5.91 15.07 -11.23
CA GLY A 87 -6.81 16.13 -11.71
C GLY A 87 -8.21 16.09 -11.08
N VAL A 88 -8.34 15.56 -9.86
CA VAL A 88 -9.62 15.46 -9.13
C VAL A 88 -9.60 16.30 -7.86
N SER A 89 -10.78 16.63 -7.34
CA SER A 89 -10.88 17.34 -6.06
C SER A 89 -10.42 16.45 -4.90
N PRO A 90 -9.66 16.99 -3.93
CA PRO A 90 -9.19 16.22 -2.79
C PRO A 90 -10.34 15.82 -1.87
N ILE A 91 -10.24 14.62 -1.30
CA ILE A 91 -11.18 14.16 -0.27
C ILE A 91 -10.99 15.02 0.98
N LYS A 92 -12.10 15.46 1.59
CA LYS A 92 -12.07 16.23 2.83
C LYS A 92 -11.32 15.46 3.94
N PRO A 93 -10.41 16.10 4.70
CA PRO A 93 -9.63 15.42 5.75
C PRO A 93 -10.48 14.62 6.76
N ALA A 94 -11.65 15.12 7.15
CA ALA A 94 -12.57 14.40 8.04
C ALA A 94 -13.09 13.08 7.44
N LYS A 95 -13.36 13.06 6.12
CA LYS A 95 -13.79 11.83 5.42
C LYS A 95 -12.63 10.84 5.29
N VAL A 96 -11.41 11.35 5.08
CA VAL A 96 -10.18 10.55 5.07
C VAL A 96 -10.01 9.86 6.43
N ALA A 97 -10.06 10.61 7.53
CA ALA A 97 -10.00 10.07 8.90
C ALA A 97 -11.11 9.05 9.22
N ALA A 98 -12.36 9.32 8.83
CA ALA A 98 -13.47 8.39 9.05
C ALA A 98 -13.29 7.07 8.26
N ARG A 99 -12.81 7.15 7.01
CA ARG A 99 -12.49 5.98 6.19
C ARG A 99 -11.42 5.11 6.86
N TRP A 100 -10.37 5.73 7.39
CA TRP A 100 -9.29 5.02 8.10
C TRP A 100 -9.81 4.27 9.30
N ARG A 101 -10.57 4.94 10.18
CA ARG A 101 -11.10 4.32 11.40
C ARG A 101 -11.96 3.09 11.09
N LYS A 102 -12.79 3.17 10.04
CA LYS A 102 -13.66 2.06 9.62
C LYS A 102 -12.87 0.85 9.13
N LEU A 103 -11.75 1.06 8.43
CA LEU A 103 -11.00 -0.03 7.78
C LEU A 103 -9.93 -0.61 8.69
N PHE A 104 -9.32 0.22 9.54
CA PHE A 104 -8.27 -0.21 10.47
C PHE A 104 -8.83 -0.88 11.74
N HIS A 105 -10.03 -0.51 12.17
CA HIS A 105 -10.72 -1.10 13.32
C HIS A 105 -12.00 -1.84 12.92
N GLY A 106 -12.11 -2.22 11.64
CA GLY A 106 -13.26 -2.92 11.10
C GLY A 106 -13.08 -4.44 11.09
N TRP A 107 -14.19 -5.15 10.88
CA TRP A 107 -14.25 -6.62 10.88
C TRP A 107 -13.51 -7.31 9.72
N ARG A 108 -13.07 -6.57 8.69
CA ARG A 108 -12.32 -7.13 7.52
C ARG A 108 -10.82 -6.88 7.58
N TRP A 109 -10.29 -6.55 8.75
CA TRP A 109 -8.86 -6.28 8.92
C TRP A 109 -7.99 -7.47 8.52
N ASP A 110 -8.37 -8.67 8.96
CA ASP A 110 -7.59 -9.89 8.76
C ASP A 110 -7.54 -10.28 7.28
N GLU A 111 -8.66 -10.18 6.58
CA GLU A 111 -8.75 -10.43 5.13
C GLU A 111 -7.87 -9.47 4.32
N LEU A 112 -7.95 -8.16 4.62
CA LEU A 112 -7.11 -7.15 4.00
C LEU A 112 -5.62 -7.40 4.26
N HIS A 113 -5.28 -7.81 5.49
CA HIS A 113 -3.92 -8.13 5.87
C HIS A 113 -3.39 -9.36 5.12
N ALA A 114 -4.19 -10.43 5.01
CA ALA A 114 -3.86 -11.64 4.28
C ALA A 114 -3.63 -11.35 2.79
N GLN A 115 -4.50 -10.55 2.16
CA GLN A 115 -4.33 -10.10 0.78
C GLN A 115 -3.00 -9.36 0.61
N HIS A 116 -2.71 -8.39 1.47
CA HIS A 116 -1.48 -7.61 1.40
C HIS A 116 -0.25 -8.48 1.58
N ALA A 117 -0.27 -9.42 2.53
CA ALA A 117 0.82 -10.35 2.76
C ALA A 117 1.10 -11.19 1.50
N TRP A 118 0.07 -11.73 0.86
CA TRP A 118 0.21 -12.55 -0.34
C TRP A 118 0.82 -11.78 -1.50
N PHE A 119 0.30 -10.60 -1.85
CA PHE A 119 0.85 -9.81 -2.96
C PHE A 119 2.27 -9.29 -2.66
N CYS A 120 2.56 -8.93 -1.42
CA CYS A 120 3.92 -8.53 -1.03
C CYS A 120 4.90 -9.70 -1.14
N ALA A 121 4.50 -10.91 -0.72
CA ALA A 121 5.30 -12.12 -0.87
C ALA A 121 5.56 -12.43 -2.34
N LEU A 122 4.53 -12.33 -3.20
CA LEU A 122 4.68 -12.50 -4.64
C LEU A 122 5.69 -11.52 -5.25
N VAL A 123 5.60 -10.23 -4.90
CA VAL A 123 6.55 -9.20 -5.39
C VAL A 123 7.95 -9.40 -4.82
N ALA A 124 8.08 -9.86 -3.57
CA ALA A 124 9.37 -10.14 -2.97
C ALA A 124 10.06 -11.34 -3.64
N ALA A 125 9.34 -12.42 -3.91
CA ALA A 125 9.87 -13.64 -4.52
C ALA A 125 10.50 -13.40 -5.91
N VAL A 126 10.03 -12.40 -6.65
CA VAL A 126 10.63 -12.00 -7.94
C VAL A 126 11.97 -11.31 -7.78
N ARG A 127 12.14 -10.55 -6.71
CA ARG A 127 13.35 -9.75 -6.48
C ARG A 127 14.54 -10.59 -6.02
N ASP A 128 14.27 -11.79 -5.51
CA ASP A 128 15.31 -12.73 -5.13
C ASP A 128 15.92 -13.40 -6.38
N GLU A 129 17.20 -13.80 -6.26
CA GLU A 129 18.08 -14.22 -7.38
C GLU A 129 17.58 -15.45 -8.18
N HIS A 130 16.53 -16.11 -7.71
CA HIS A 130 15.91 -17.30 -8.32
C HIS A 130 14.51 -17.03 -8.92
N GLY A 131 14.12 -15.75 -9.06
CA GLY A 131 12.79 -15.36 -9.51
C GLY A 131 12.43 -15.89 -10.90
N THR A 132 11.12 -16.11 -11.13
CA THR A 132 10.52 -16.61 -12.38
C THR A 132 10.67 -15.67 -13.59
N GLY A 133 11.34 -14.53 -13.42
CA GLY A 133 11.57 -13.49 -14.44
C GLY A 133 10.36 -12.62 -14.78
N GLY A 134 9.19 -12.88 -14.21
CA GLY A 134 7.98 -12.09 -14.45
C GLY A 134 7.81 -10.93 -13.47
N GLU A 135 6.77 -10.12 -13.67
CA GLU A 135 6.42 -9.02 -12.78
C GLU A 135 4.90 -8.88 -12.55
N LEU A 136 4.53 -8.39 -11.37
CA LEU A 136 3.15 -7.99 -11.07
C LEU A 136 2.90 -6.58 -11.62
N VAL A 137 2.07 -6.49 -12.67
CA VAL A 137 1.89 -5.25 -13.45
C VAL A 137 0.58 -4.54 -13.15
N ALA A 138 -0.37 -5.27 -12.56
CA ALA A 138 -1.55 -4.69 -11.95
C ALA A 138 -1.86 -5.38 -10.62
N TRP A 139 -2.27 -4.58 -9.65
CA TRP A 139 -2.90 -5.02 -8.42
C TRP A 139 -4.07 -4.08 -8.15
N ARG A 140 -5.26 -4.64 -7.89
CA ARG A 140 -6.46 -3.90 -7.49
C ARG A 140 -7.03 -4.47 -6.20
N SER A 141 -7.48 -3.57 -5.34
CA SER A 141 -8.13 -3.90 -4.08
C SER A 141 -9.58 -4.37 -4.28
N PRO A 142 -10.13 -5.19 -3.36
CA PRO A 142 -11.44 -5.83 -3.46
C PRO A 142 -12.59 -4.87 -3.81
N TRP A 143 -12.59 -3.68 -3.19
CA TRP A 143 -13.63 -2.66 -3.38
C TRP A 143 -13.61 -1.99 -4.76
N ARG A 144 -12.50 -2.05 -5.50
CA ARG A 144 -12.45 -1.59 -6.89
C ARG A 144 -12.90 -2.68 -7.85
N VAL A 145 -12.53 -3.93 -7.57
CA VAL A 145 -12.93 -5.07 -8.39
C VAL A 145 -14.44 -5.29 -8.31
N SER A 146 -15.02 -5.28 -7.11
CA SER A 146 -16.46 -5.46 -6.92
C SER A 146 -17.30 -4.39 -7.63
N ARG A 147 -16.80 -3.15 -7.71
CA ARG A 147 -17.43 -2.06 -8.46
C ARG A 147 -17.37 -2.24 -9.97
N ALA A 148 -16.29 -2.79 -10.49
CA ALA A 148 -16.09 -2.93 -11.93
C ALA A 148 -16.76 -4.20 -12.48
N TRP A 149 -16.67 -5.31 -11.76
CA TRP A 149 -16.96 -6.65 -12.30
C TRP A 149 -18.12 -7.37 -11.63
N LYS A 150 -18.79 -6.77 -10.64
CA LYS A 150 -19.86 -7.40 -9.86
C LYS A 150 -19.48 -8.77 -9.26
N ALA A 151 -18.18 -9.02 -9.08
CA ALA A 151 -17.64 -10.22 -8.47
C ALA A 151 -17.19 -9.91 -7.04
N THR A 152 -17.53 -10.79 -6.09
CA THR A 152 -16.93 -10.78 -4.76
C THR A 152 -15.55 -11.43 -4.90
N THR A 153 -14.51 -10.63 -4.87
CA THR A 153 -13.12 -11.11 -4.91
C THR A 153 -12.32 -10.38 -3.85
N ASP A 154 -11.40 -11.07 -3.22
CA ASP A 154 -10.54 -10.52 -2.18
C ASP A 154 -9.24 -10.00 -2.77
N GLY A 155 -9.12 -10.00 -4.10
CA GLY A 155 -8.08 -9.30 -4.83
C GLY A 155 -8.11 -9.57 -6.33
N TYR A 156 -7.42 -8.71 -7.08
CA TYR A 156 -7.15 -8.92 -8.50
C TYR A 156 -5.70 -8.55 -8.81
N GLY A 157 -5.05 -9.38 -9.60
CA GLY A 157 -3.71 -9.15 -10.10
C GLY A 157 -3.56 -9.48 -11.58
N VAL A 158 -2.58 -8.84 -12.21
CA VAL A 158 -2.07 -9.24 -13.53
C VAL A 158 -0.59 -9.50 -13.40
N TRP A 159 -0.20 -10.71 -13.76
CA TRP A 159 1.19 -11.12 -13.88
C TRP A 159 1.63 -11.02 -15.33
N ARG A 160 2.82 -10.50 -15.57
CA ARG A 160 3.47 -10.51 -16.89
C ARG A 160 4.69 -11.42 -16.85
N TYR A 161 4.76 -12.36 -17.78
CA TYR A 161 5.89 -13.26 -17.98
C TYR A 161 7.03 -12.56 -18.76
N PRO A 162 8.27 -13.09 -18.74
CA PRO A 162 9.39 -12.53 -19.49
C PRO A 162 9.15 -12.41 -21.00
N ASP A 163 8.33 -13.30 -21.55
CA ASP A 163 7.96 -13.33 -22.98
C ASP A 163 6.86 -12.30 -23.33
N GLY A 164 6.38 -11.53 -22.35
CA GLY A 164 5.34 -10.53 -22.51
C GLY A 164 3.91 -11.07 -22.36
N GLY A 165 3.73 -12.38 -22.17
CA GLY A 165 2.42 -12.97 -21.88
C GLY A 165 1.85 -12.43 -20.57
N GLU A 166 0.53 -12.22 -20.51
CA GLU A 166 -0.13 -11.73 -19.30
C GLU A 166 -1.15 -12.75 -18.76
N LEU A 167 -1.07 -13.04 -17.45
CA LEU A 167 -2.03 -13.85 -16.70
C LEU A 167 -2.77 -12.95 -15.70
N ALA A 168 -4.07 -12.80 -15.91
CA ALA A 168 -4.97 -12.17 -14.95
C ALA A 168 -5.50 -13.20 -13.96
N PHE A 169 -5.53 -12.86 -12.67
CA PHE A 169 -6.04 -13.74 -11.61
C PHE A 169 -6.82 -12.95 -10.55
N VAL A 170 -7.69 -13.67 -9.84
CA VAL A 170 -8.42 -13.17 -8.67
C VAL A 170 -8.02 -13.98 -7.43
N LEU A 171 -8.03 -13.33 -6.27
CA LEU A 171 -7.86 -14.00 -4.98
C LEU A 171 -9.21 -14.19 -4.32
N LEU A 172 -9.38 -15.35 -3.71
CA LEU A 172 -10.44 -15.68 -2.79
C LEU A 172 -9.78 -16.18 -1.52
N LEU A 173 -10.14 -15.59 -0.38
CA LEU A 173 -9.71 -16.03 0.93
C LEU A 173 -10.81 -16.92 1.50
N ASP A 174 -10.44 -18.14 1.90
CA ASP A 174 -11.35 -19.04 2.59
C ASP A 174 -11.55 -18.59 4.05
N ASP A 175 -12.75 -18.81 4.59
CA ASP A 175 -13.12 -18.53 5.99
C ASP A 175 -12.50 -19.53 6.98
#